data_AF-A0A2C6DR64-F1
#
_entry.id   AF-A0A2C6DR64-F1
#
_cell.length_a   1.000
_cell.length_b   1.000
_cell.length_c   1.000
_cell.angle_alpha   90.00
_cell.angle_beta   90.00
_cell.angle_gamma   90.00
#
_symmetry.space_group_name_H-M   'P 1'
#
loop_
_entity.id
_entity.type
_entity.pdbx_description
1 polymer ?
#
loop_
_entity_poly.entity_id
_entity_poly.type
_entity_poly.pdbx_seq_one_letter_code
_entity_poly.pdbx_strand_id
1 'polypeptide(L)'
;MNLLNQLTIKTSALSDEELMSVSVTQYEATEALLGGLSAMGSLMFHAGNDPLYAEAKDDMKKIGYSLSVTAEILQALNLNSANAEYALRKPAGANHE
;
A
#
# COMPACT_ATOMS: atom_id res chain seq x y z
N MET A 1 18.21 -3.09 1.92
CA MET A 1 17.12 -3.15 0.92
C MET A 1 15.82 -2.92 1.70
N ASN A 2 15.10 -1.82 1.47
CA ASN A 2 13.86 -1.51 2.20
C ASN A 2 12.68 -2.31 1.60
N LEU A 3 11.56 -2.40 2.33
CA LEU A 3 10.42 -3.24 1.93
C LEU A 3 9.78 -2.73 0.64
N LEU A 4 9.72 -1.40 0.47
CA LEU A 4 9.28 -0.75 -0.78
C LEU A 4 9.99 -1.31 -2.02
N ASN A 5 11.34 -1.36 -2.01
CA ASN A 5 12.11 -1.86 -3.14
C ASN A 5 11.90 -3.36 -3.40
N GLN A 6 11.52 -4.14 -2.37
CA GLN A 6 11.22 -5.57 -2.51
C GLN A 6 9.84 -5.83 -3.10
N LEU A 7 8.87 -4.96 -2.82
CA LEU A 7 7.49 -5.09 -3.26
C LEU A 7 7.20 -4.38 -4.59
N THR A 8 8.13 -3.54 -5.06
CA THR A 8 7.99 -2.86 -6.35
C THR A 8 8.18 -3.87 -7.49
N ILE A 9 7.20 -3.96 -8.39
CA ILE A 9 7.24 -4.88 -9.54
C ILE A 9 7.86 -4.23 -10.77
N LYS A 10 8.53 -5.04 -11.59
CA LYS A 10 9.04 -4.61 -12.91
C LYS A 10 7.93 -4.72 -13.95
N THR A 11 7.27 -3.61 -14.25
CA THR A 11 6.15 -3.55 -15.21
C THR A 11 6.56 -3.82 -16.65
N SER A 12 7.84 -3.61 -17.02
CA SER A 12 8.34 -3.83 -18.37
C SER A 12 8.31 -5.28 -18.86
N ALA A 13 8.10 -6.25 -17.96
CA ALA A 13 8.08 -7.67 -18.27
C ALA A 13 6.65 -8.25 -18.33
N LEU A 14 5.62 -7.42 -18.13
CA LEU A 14 4.22 -7.83 -18.04
C LEU A 14 3.48 -7.52 -19.34
N SER A 15 2.51 -8.37 -19.67
CA SER A 15 1.53 -8.14 -20.74
C SER A 15 0.52 -7.06 -20.36
N ASP A 16 -0.21 -6.52 -21.34
CA ASP A 16 -1.24 -5.51 -21.10
C ASP A 16 -2.35 -6.00 -20.15
N GLU A 17 -2.72 -7.29 -20.22
CA GLU A 17 -3.71 -7.89 -19.30
C GLU A 17 -3.17 -7.93 -17.86
N GLU A 18 -1.92 -8.33 -17.68
CA GLU A 18 -1.26 -8.35 -16.37
C GLU A 18 -1.09 -6.93 -15.80
N LEU A 19 -0.75 -5.96 -16.65
CA LEU A 19 -0.66 -4.55 -16.26
C LEU A 19 -2.02 -4.00 -15.83
N MET A 20 -3.09 -4.32 -16.56
CA MET A 20 -4.45 -3.91 -16.18
C MET A 20 -4.85 -4.54 -14.85
N SER A 21 -4.57 -5.82 -14.66
CA SER A 21 -4.83 -6.52 -13.40
C SER A 21 -4.06 -5.88 -12.23
N VAL A 22 -2.78 -5.57 -12.40
CA VAL A 22 -1.96 -4.88 -11.39
C VAL A 22 -2.53 -3.51 -11.04
N SER A 23 -2.84 -2.69 -12.05
CA SER A 23 -3.37 -1.34 -11.86
C SER A 23 -4.62 -1.36 -10.99
N VAL A 24 -5.60 -2.18 -11.36
CA VAL A 24 -6.90 -2.27 -10.66
C VAL A 24 -6.72 -2.89 -9.28
N THR A 25 -6.12 -4.07 -9.19
CA THR A 25 -6.08 -4.83 -7.92
C THR A 25 -5.23 -4.13 -6.85
N GLN A 26 -4.11 -3.50 -7.22
CA GLN A 26 -3.26 -2.82 -6.25
C GLN A 26 -3.83 -1.45 -5.85
N TYR A 27 -4.58 -0.79 -6.74
CA TYR A 27 -5.36 0.41 -6.37
C TYR A 27 -6.46 0.06 -5.36
N GLU A 28 -7.28 -0.96 -5.65
CA GLU A 28 -8.34 -1.41 -4.74
C GLU A 28 -7.79 -1.87 -3.37
N ALA A 29 -6.68 -2.60 -3.37
CA ALA A 29 -6.00 -2.99 -2.14
C ALA A 29 -5.50 -1.78 -1.33
N THR A 30 -5.02 -0.73 -2.01
CA THR A 30 -4.60 0.52 -1.37
C THR A 30 -5.78 1.19 -0.67
N GLU A 31 -6.91 1.33 -1.36
CA GLU A 31 -8.13 1.94 -0.80
C GLU A 31 -8.67 1.14 0.40
N ALA A 32 -8.73 -0.18 0.30
CA ALA A 32 -9.19 -1.05 1.39
C ALA A 32 -8.30 -0.94 2.63
N LEU A 33 -6.97 -0.94 2.43
CA LEU A 33 -6.01 -0.79 3.52
C LEU A 33 -6.10 0.60 4.15
N LEU A 34 -6.23 1.68 3.37
CA LEU A 34 -6.44 3.03 3.89
C LEU A 34 -7.71 3.14 4.74
N GLY A 35 -8.81 2.51 4.30
CA GLY A 35 -10.04 2.41 5.08
C GLY A 35 -9.82 1.72 6.44
N GLY A 36 -9.10 0.59 6.43
CA GLY A 36 -8.72 -0.12 7.66
C GLY A 36 -7.82 0.70 8.58
N LEU A 37 -6.85 1.43 8.03
CA LEU A 37 -5.96 2.32 8.79
C LEU A 37 -6.73 3.43 9.49
N SER A 38 -7.70 4.04 8.82
CA SER A 38 -8.55 5.09 9.39
C SER A 38 -9.37 4.57 10.59
N ALA A 39 -9.96 3.37 10.45
CA ALA A 39 -10.69 2.72 11.53
C ALA A 39 -9.76 2.36 12.72
N MET A 40 -8.58 1.81 12.45
CA MET A 40 -7.58 1.49 13.48
C MET A 40 -7.12 2.75 14.23
N GLY A 41 -6.85 3.86 13.53
CA GLY A 41 -6.46 5.11 14.17
C GLY A 41 -7.55 5.65 15.11
N SER A 42 -8.82 5.56 14.71
CA SER A 42 -9.96 5.94 15.54
C SER A 42 -10.05 5.06 16.80
N LEU A 43 -9.90 3.74 16.66
CA LEU A 43 -9.92 2.81 17.79
C LEU A 43 -8.74 3.02 18.74
N MET A 44 -7.53 3.27 18.21
CA MET A 44 -6.37 3.61 19.03
C MET A 44 -6.61 4.88 19.85
N PHE A 45 -7.20 5.91 19.24
CA PHE A 45 -7.55 7.13 19.97
C PHE A 45 -8.49 6.85 21.15
N HIS A 46 -9.52 6.02 20.96
CA HIS A 46 -10.43 5.64 22.04
C HIS A 46 -9.72 4.80 23.11
N ALA A 47 -8.96 3.77 22.71
CA ALA A 47 -8.25 2.89 23.62
C ALA A 47 -7.25 3.63 24.52
N GLY A 48 -6.58 4.67 24.02
CA GLY A 48 -5.61 5.44 24.80
C GLY A 48 -6.21 6.32 25.87
N ASN A 49 -7.50 6.60 25.74
CA ASN A 49 -8.26 7.39 26.69
C ASN A 49 -9.05 6.52 27.68
N ASP A 50 -8.99 5.19 27.57
CA ASP A 50 -9.67 4.26 28.47
C ASP A 50 -8.77 3.92 29.68
N PRO A 51 -9.10 4.38 30.90
CA PRO A 51 -8.31 4.08 32.09
C PRO A 51 -8.40 2.62 32.54
N LEU A 52 -9.36 1.84 32.04
CA LEU A 52 -9.53 0.43 32.37
C LEU A 52 -8.72 -0.48 31.45
N TYR A 53 -8.18 0.04 30.36
CA TYR A 53 -7.37 -0.72 29.42
C TYR A 53 -5.88 -0.59 29.76
N ALA A 54 -5.41 -1.42 30.69
CA ALA A 54 -4.04 -1.37 31.22
C ALA A 54 -2.96 -1.63 30.14
N GLU A 55 -3.25 -2.44 29.13
CA GLU A 55 -2.33 -2.84 28.06
C GLU A 55 -2.30 -1.85 26.88
N ALA A 56 -3.16 -0.82 26.88
CA ALA A 56 -3.33 0.12 25.77
C ALA A 56 -1.99 0.67 25.24
N LYS A 57 -1.07 1.02 26.15
CA LYS A 57 0.26 1.56 25.77
C LYS A 57 1.11 0.55 25.00
N ASP A 58 1.09 -0.73 25.37
CA ASP A 58 1.89 -1.75 24.69
C ASP A 58 1.26 -2.12 23.35
N ASP A 59 -0.06 -2.27 23.31
CA ASP A 59 -0.79 -2.58 22.08
C ASP A 59 -0.70 -1.44 21.07
N MET A 60 -0.71 -0.17 21.50
CA MET A 60 -0.43 0.97 20.63
C MET A 60 0.96 0.94 19.99
N LYS A 61 1.98 0.43 20.70
CA LYS A 61 3.32 0.28 20.12
C LYS A 61 3.33 -0.80 19.05
N LYS A 62 2.67 -1.93 19.31
CA LYS A 62 2.54 -3.03 18.33
C LYS A 62 1.78 -2.57 17.09
N ILE A 63 0.66 -1.87 17.29
CA ILE A 63 -0.11 -1.29 16.18
C ILE A 63 0.73 -0.25 15.46
N GLY A 64 1.40 0.68 16.15
CA GLY A 64 2.28 1.66 15.53
C GLY A 64 3.38 1.05 14.67
N TYR A 65 4.00 -0.05 15.14
CA TYR A 65 4.95 -0.82 14.34
C TYR A 65 4.28 -1.45 13.10
N SER A 66 3.12 -2.10 13.27
CA SER A 66 2.35 -2.63 12.15
C SER A 66 2.03 -1.56 11.11
N LEU A 67 1.59 -0.38 11.55
CA LEU A 67 1.28 0.76 10.69
C LEU A 67 2.49 1.22 9.88
N SER A 68 3.70 1.20 10.46
CA SER A 68 4.93 1.56 9.73
C SER A 68 5.21 0.61 8.55
N VAL A 69 5.00 -0.69 8.76
CA VAL A 69 5.15 -1.71 7.70
C VAL A 69 4.03 -1.58 6.67
N THR A 70 2.78 -1.40 7.12
CA THR A 70 1.63 -1.20 6.23
C THR A 70 1.79 0.04 5.35
N ALA A 71 2.39 1.12 5.85
CA ALA A 71 2.68 2.31 5.05
C ALA A 71 3.65 2.03 3.90
N GLU A 72 4.71 1.24 4.13
CA GLU A 72 5.63 0.82 3.06
C GLU A 72 4.93 -0.09 2.02
N ILE A 73 4.03 -0.98 2.47
CA ILE A 73 3.22 -1.82 1.57
C ILE A 73 2.29 -0.96 0.71
N LEU A 74 1.53 -0.05 1.33
CA LEU A 74 0.65 0.89 0.63
C LEU A 74 1.40 1.70 -0.43
N GLN A 75 2.58 2.19 -0.09
CA GLN A 75 3.41 2.93 -1.02
C GLN A 75 3.82 2.06 -2.22
N ALA A 76 4.19 0.80 -1.99
CA ALA A 76 4.54 -0.12 -3.06
C ALA A 76 3.34 -0.43 -3.97
N LEU A 77 2.16 -0.71 -3.39
CA LEU A 77 0.94 -1.00 -4.13
C LEU A 77 0.53 0.18 -5.04
N ASN A 78 0.53 1.38 -4.48
CA ASN A 78 0.20 2.59 -5.22
C ASN A 78 1.22 2.87 -6.34
N LEU A 79 2.52 2.71 -6.06
CA LEU A 79 3.58 2.89 -7.06
C LEU A 79 3.45 1.88 -8.22
N ASN A 80 3.21 0.62 -7.91
CA ASN A 80 3.02 -0.44 -8.89
C ASN A 80 1.79 -0.18 -9.76
N SER A 81 0.67 0.22 -9.14
CA SER A 81 -0.55 0.57 -9.86
C SER A 81 -0.30 1.73 -10.84
N ALA A 82 0.31 2.82 -10.36
CA ALA A 82 0.66 3.97 -11.20
C ALA A 82 1.63 3.60 -12.34
N ASN A 83 2.63 2.78 -12.05
CA ASN A 83 3.59 2.32 -13.06
C ASN A 83 2.92 1.43 -14.12
N ALA A 84 1.94 0.62 -13.73
CA ALA A 84 1.20 -0.23 -14.65
C ALA A 84 0.27 0.60 -15.55
N GLU A 85 -0.44 1.58 -14.99
CA GLU A 85 -1.21 2.55 -15.78
C GLU A 85 -0.33 3.31 -16.77
N TYR A 86 0.84 3.75 -16.33
CA TYR A 86 1.77 4.46 -17.19
C TYR A 86 2.27 3.58 -18.34
N ALA A 87 2.58 2.30 -18.05
CA ALA A 87 3.00 1.34 -19.08
C ALA A 87 1.89 1.08 -20.11
N LEU A 88 0.64 0.93 -19.68
CA LEU A 88 -0.52 0.76 -20.57
C LEU A 88 -0.78 1.97 -21.47
N ARG A 89 -0.47 3.17 -20.98
CA ARG A 89 -0.66 4.42 -21.74
C ARG A 89 0.48 4.73 -22.70
N LYS A 90 1.59 3.99 -22.66
CA LYS A 90 2.67 4.17 -23.65
C LYS A 90 2.16 3.74 -25.02
N PRO A 91 2.21 4.61 -26.05
CA PRO A 91 1.89 4.19 -27.40
C PRO A 91 2.87 3.11 -27.85
N ALA A 92 2.33 2.03 -28.45
CA ALA A 92 3.12 1.00 -29.12
C ALA A 92 3.95 1.66 -30.24
N GLY A 93 5.18 2.06 -29.93
CA GLY A 93 6.03 2.82 -30.86
C GLY A 93 7.00 3.82 -30.24
N ALA A 94 6.93 4.13 -28.94
CA ALA A 94 7.92 5.01 -28.29
C ALA A 94 9.27 4.32 -27.97
N ASN A 95 9.71 3.41 -28.84
CA ASN A 95 11.09 2.94 -28.89
C ASN A 95 11.80 3.71 -30.02
N HIS A 96 12.12 4.98 -29.80
CA HIS A 96 13.20 5.61 -30.51
C HIS A 96 13.90 6.62 -29.60
N GLU A 97 15.22 6.42 -29.53
CA GLU A 97 16.30 7.21 -28.90
C GLU A 97 16.68 6.84 -27.45
#